data_AF-A0A970DPR0-F1
#
_entry.id   AF-A0A970DPR0-F1
#
_cell.length_a   1.000
_cell.length_b   1.000
_cell.length_c   1.000
_cell.angle_alpha   90.00
_cell.angle_beta   90.00
_cell.angle_gamma   90.00
#
_symmetry.space_group_name_H-M   'P 1'
#
loop_
_entity.id
_entity.type
_entity.pdbx_description
1 polymer ?
#
loop_
_entity_poly.entity_id
_entity_poly.type
_entity_poly.pdbx_seq_one_letter_code
_entity_poly.pdbx_strand_id
1 'polypeptide(L)'
;MLDIKRIRTNPDEVKKAMLGRSADFNVSLIDEVVNLDEKRRQILVEVEGLKSKRNQVSAEIPKLKKAGQDVQPIMAEMKKIGEDIKAMDAEVSEIDEKIKNIILRIPNIPNENVPDGASDADNLEVRRWGEPTKFSFEPKAHWDLGVDLNIFDFERAGKITGSRFTVYKGLGARLERAIISYFLDTHVEVAGYTEILPPYMVNRDSMTGTGQLPKFEEDAFKVTNEDYFLIPTAEVPVTNLYREEVLPGSELPIYHVAYSACFRAEAGSAGRDTRGLIRQHQFNKVELVKFTRPEESYEELEKLTNDAERVLQGLGLPYRVVKLCKGDLGFSSACTYDIEVWMPSYNRYVEISSCSNFEDYQARRANIKFKDNPKDKPQFVHTLNGSGVAVGRTVAAILENYQQEDGSILIPEVLRPYMRCEKISK
;
A
#
# COMPACT_ATOMS: atom_id res chain seq x y z
N MET A 1 -7.97 7.19 -1.91
CA MET A 1 -9.17 7.66 -1.22
C MET A 1 -10.30 7.69 -2.21
N LEU A 2 -11.53 7.42 -1.78
CA LEU A 2 -12.68 7.43 -2.68
C LEU A 2 -13.04 8.84 -3.14
N ASP A 3 -13.66 8.94 -4.32
CA ASP A 3 -14.22 10.20 -4.81
C ASP A 3 -15.46 10.59 -3.97
N ILE A 4 -15.40 11.75 -3.32
CA ILE A 4 -16.54 12.28 -2.56
C ILE A 4 -17.79 12.46 -3.44
N LYS A 5 -17.60 12.77 -4.73
CA LYS A 5 -18.72 12.87 -5.68
C LYS A 5 -19.39 11.52 -5.87
N ARG A 6 -18.62 10.42 -5.91
CA ARG A 6 -19.17 9.06 -6.03
C ARG A 6 -19.95 8.68 -4.77
N ILE A 7 -19.38 8.94 -3.58
CA ILE A 7 -20.05 8.71 -2.29
C ILE A 7 -21.38 9.47 -2.24
N ARG A 8 -21.38 10.74 -2.65
CA ARG A 8 -22.57 11.59 -2.63
C ARG A 8 -23.65 11.17 -3.62
N THR A 9 -23.27 10.84 -4.85
CA THR A 9 -24.25 10.57 -5.92
C THR A 9 -24.83 9.17 -5.80
N ASN A 10 -24.05 8.17 -5.39
CA ASN A 10 -24.48 6.77 -5.29
C ASN A 10 -24.09 6.13 -3.94
N PRO A 11 -24.54 6.65 -2.78
CA PRO A 11 -24.10 6.14 -1.48
C PRO A 11 -24.47 4.67 -1.27
N ASP A 12 -25.66 4.24 -1.68
CA ASP A 12 -26.12 2.86 -1.49
C ASP A 12 -25.33 1.84 -2.33
N GLU A 13 -24.89 2.24 -3.53
CA GLU A 13 -24.00 1.43 -4.38
C GLU A 13 -22.65 1.23 -3.68
N VAL A 14 -22.07 2.31 -3.14
CA VAL A 14 -20.80 2.25 -2.41
C VAL A 14 -20.95 1.38 -1.16
N LYS A 15 -22.01 1.57 -0.37
CA LYS A 15 -22.27 0.74 0.81
C LYS A 15 -22.37 -0.74 0.44
N LYS A 16 -23.14 -1.07 -0.60
CA LYS A 16 -23.31 -2.45 -1.07
C LYS A 16 -21.99 -3.07 -1.51
N ALA A 17 -21.18 -2.35 -2.27
CA ALA A 17 -19.87 -2.82 -2.72
C ALA A 17 -18.88 -3.02 -1.55
N MET A 18 -19.04 -2.24 -0.47
CA MET A 18 -18.21 -2.31 0.73
C MET A 18 -18.72 -3.32 1.77
N LEU A 19 -19.85 -4.00 1.55
CA LEU A 19 -20.31 -5.07 2.44
C LEU A 19 -19.28 -6.22 2.45
N GLY A 20 -18.90 -6.65 3.66
CA GLY A 20 -17.88 -7.69 3.86
C GLY A 20 -16.44 -7.21 3.64
N ARG A 21 -16.21 -5.91 3.42
CA ARG A 21 -14.88 -5.32 3.24
C ARG A 21 -14.13 -5.22 4.56
N SER A 22 -13.13 -6.07 4.81
CA SER A 22 -12.33 -6.09 6.04
C SER A 22 -13.15 -6.24 7.33
N ALA A 23 -12.70 -7.07 8.26
CA ALA A 23 -13.47 -7.37 9.48
C ALA A 23 -13.88 -6.11 10.30
N ASP A 24 -13.08 -5.05 10.26
CA ASP A 24 -13.24 -3.87 11.12
C ASP A 24 -13.82 -2.62 10.41
N PHE A 25 -14.24 -2.71 9.14
CA PHE A 25 -14.77 -1.53 8.45
C PHE A 25 -16.20 -1.22 8.88
N ASN A 26 -16.40 -0.02 9.42
CA ASN A 26 -17.72 0.50 9.71
C ASN A 26 -18.33 1.22 8.49
N VAL A 27 -19.32 0.59 7.86
CA VAL A 27 -20.06 1.13 6.70
C VAL A 27 -20.77 2.46 7.01
N SER A 28 -21.08 2.75 8.28
CA SER A 28 -21.75 4.00 8.68
C SER A 28 -20.89 5.24 8.45
N LEU A 29 -19.58 5.09 8.24
CA LEU A 29 -18.70 6.21 7.85
C LEU A 29 -19.12 6.83 6.51
N ILE A 30 -19.76 6.05 5.64
CA ILE A 30 -20.30 6.55 4.37
C ILE A 30 -21.46 7.53 4.64
N ASP A 31 -22.37 7.18 5.55
CA ASP A 31 -23.48 8.05 5.95
C ASP A 31 -22.99 9.34 6.62
N GLU A 32 -21.97 9.23 7.47
CA GLU A 32 -21.36 10.39 8.13
C GLU A 32 -20.79 11.38 7.10
N VAL A 33 -20.07 10.90 6.09
CA VAL A 33 -19.54 11.74 5.00
C VAL A 33 -20.67 12.40 4.22
N VAL A 34 -21.74 11.67 3.89
CA VAL A 34 -22.89 12.21 3.15
C VAL A 34 -23.57 13.33 3.94
N ASN A 35 -23.83 13.11 5.23
CA ASN A 35 -24.47 14.09 6.11
C ASN A 35 -23.61 15.35 6.29
N LEU A 36 -22.30 15.19 6.47
CA LEU A 36 -21.37 16.32 6.57
C LEU A 36 -21.27 17.09 5.24
N ASP A 37 -21.22 16.42 4.09
CA ASP A 37 -21.21 17.08 2.77
C ASP A 37 -22.53 17.84 2.52
N GLU A 38 -23.67 17.30 2.93
CA GLU A 38 -24.95 17.99 2.83
C GLU A 38 -24.96 19.27 3.69
N LYS A 39 -24.57 19.17 4.96
CA LYS A 39 -24.46 20.33 5.87
C LYS A 39 -23.51 21.39 5.29
N ARG A 40 -22.35 20.96 4.81
CA ARG A 40 -21.37 21.84 4.14
C ARG A 40 -21.99 22.61 2.99
N ARG A 41 -22.73 21.92 2.11
CA ARG A 41 -23.36 22.56 0.94
C ARG A 41 -24.47 23.52 1.34
N GLN A 42 -25.26 23.22 2.35
CA GLN A 42 -26.28 24.12 2.87
C GLN A 42 -25.64 25.43 3.38
N ILE A 43 -24.57 25.33 4.17
CA ILE A 43 -23.83 26.49 4.67
C ILE A 43 -23.24 27.31 3.51
N LEU A 44 -22.66 26.66 2.50
CA LEU A 44 -22.10 27.37 1.34
C LEU A 44 -23.17 28.16 0.56
N VAL A 45 -24.38 27.62 0.41
CA VAL A 45 -25.49 28.34 -0.23
C VAL A 45 -25.90 29.56 0.58
N GLU A 46 -25.99 29.43 1.90
CA GLU A 46 -26.33 30.54 2.79
C GLU A 46 -25.25 31.62 2.80
N VAL A 47 -23.98 31.24 2.88
CA VAL A 47 -22.83 32.15 2.77
C VAL A 47 -22.86 32.93 1.46
N GLU A 48 -23.15 32.28 0.33
CA GLU A 48 -23.25 32.95 -0.97
C GLU A 48 -24.43 33.94 -1.00
N GLY A 49 -25.58 33.55 -0.42
CA GLY A 49 -26.73 34.44 -0.22
C GLY A 49 -26.38 35.69 0.61
N LEU A 50 -25.68 35.51 1.73
CA LEU A 50 -25.22 36.60 2.59
C LEU A 50 -24.18 37.49 1.90
N LYS A 51 -23.23 36.91 1.15
CA LYS A 51 -22.25 37.66 0.35
C LYS A 51 -22.95 38.51 -0.71
N SER A 52 -23.93 37.95 -1.41
CA SER A 52 -24.75 38.66 -2.40
C SER A 52 -25.53 39.82 -1.76
N LYS A 53 -26.27 39.57 -0.67
CA LYS A 53 -27.01 40.61 0.07
C LYS A 53 -26.08 41.72 0.55
N ARG A 54 -24.94 41.37 1.15
CA ARG A 54 -23.95 42.33 1.63
C ARG A 54 -23.43 43.23 0.50
N ASN A 55 -23.11 42.65 -0.65
CA ASN A 55 -22.61 43.40 -1.80
C ASN A 55 -23.67 44.34 -2.38
N GLN A 56 -24.92 43.87 -2.53
CA GLN A 56 -26.04 44.68 -3.01
C GLN A 56 -26.30 45.88 -2.10
N VAL A 57 -26.48 45.64 -0.80
CA VAL A 57 -26.80 46.70 0.17
C VAL A 57 -25.62 47.66 0.32
N SER A 58 -24.38 47.17 0.32
CA SER A 58 -23.18 48.03 0.39
C SER A 58 -23.06 48.98 -0.81
N ALA A 59 -23.53 48.57 -1.99
CA ALA A 59 -23.56 49.43 -3.19
C ALA A 59 -24.62 50.55 -3.10
N GLU A 60 -25.64 50.40 -2.26
CA GLU A 60 -26.69 51.40 -2.06
C GLU A 60 -26.33 52.45 -0.99
N ILE A 61 -25.46 52.11 -0.03
CA ILE A 61 -25.03 53.01 1.06
C ILE A 61 -24.55 54.39 0.57
N PRO A 62 -23.72 54.52 -0.49
CA PRO A 62 -23.31 55.83 -1.00
C PRO A 62 -24.49 56.67 -1.52
N LYS A 63 -25.51 56.04 -2.11
CA LYS A 63 -26.71 56.74 -2.61
C LYS A 63 -27.57 57.23 -1.44
N LEU A 64 -27.75 56.39 -0.42
CA LEU A 64 -28.52 56.71 0.78
C LEU A 64 -27.85 57.84 1.60
N LYS A 65 -26.51 57.82 1.71
CA LYS A 65 -25.75 58.94 2.31
C LYS A 65 -25.93 60.25 1.55
N LYS A 66 -25.92 60.21 0.20
CA LYS A 66 -26.17 61.41 -0.64
C LYS A 66 -27.61 61.92 -0.52
N ALA A 67 -28.57 61.04 -0.25
CA ALA A 67 -29.97 61.39 -0.02
C ALA A 67 -30.26 61.90 1.40
N GLY A 68 -29.25 62.01 2.27
CA GLY A 68 -29.39 62.50 3.65
C GLY A 68 -30.06 61.51 4.61
N GLN A 69 -30.16 60.24 4.24
CA GLN A 69 -30.75 59.20 5.09
C GLN A 69 -29.76 58.67 6.12
N ASP A 70 -30.26 58.24 7.29
CA ASP A 70 -29.43 57.58 8.31
C ASP A 70 -29.06 56.15 7.87
N VAL A 71 -27.76 55.92 7.69
CA VAL A 71 -27.20 54.63 7.27
C VAL A 71 -26.55 53.86 8.41
N GLN A 72 -26.52 54.38 9.63
CA GLN A 72 -25.91 53.70 10.78
C GLN A 72 -26.54 52.32 11.05
N PRO A 73 -27.89 52.14 10.99
CA PRO A 73 -28.50 50.83 11.17
C PRO A 73 -28.10 49.83 10.07
N ILE A 74 -28.03 50.31 8.82
CA ILE A 74 -27.64 49.50 7.66
C ILE A 74 -26.18 49.08 7.77
N MET A 75 -25.29 50.00 8.18
CA MET A 75 -23.88 49.69 8.42
C MET A 75 -23.70 48.67 9.55
N ALA A 76 -24.50 48.75 10.62
CA ALA A 76 -24.49 47.77 11.70
C ALA A 76 -24.97 46.38 11.23
N GLU A 77 -26.04 46.32 10.41
CA GLU A 77 -26.50 45.07 9.79
C GLU A 77 -25.42 44.46 8.88
N MET A 78 -24.76 45.25 8.04
CA MET A 78 -23.68 44.76 7.16
C MET A 78 -22.48 44.25 7.93
N LYS A 79 -22.16 44.89 9.08
CA LYS A 79 -21.11 44.40 9.98
C LYS A 79 -21.49 43.03 10.55
N LYS A 80 -22.73 42.86 11.03
CA LYS A 80 -23.23 41.58 11.54
C LYS A 80 -23.20 40.49 10.47
N ILE A 81 -23.69 40.77 9.25
CA ILE A 81 -23.58 39.83 8.12
C ILE A 81 -22.11 39.46 7.84
N GLY A 82 -21.19 40.41 7.97
CA GLY A 82 -19.76 40.16 7.84
C GLY A 82 -19.20 39.23 8.94
N GLU A 83 -19.72 39.31 10.16
CA GLU A 83 -19.37 38.42 11.28
C GLU A 83 -19.98 37.03 11.08
N ASP A 84 -21.25 36.94 10.66
CA ASP A 84 -21.95 35.69 10.36
C ASP A 84 -21.23 34.92 9.24
N ILE A 85 -20.87 35.59 8.12
CA ILE A 85 -20.09 34.98 7.03
C ILE A 85 -18.77 34.40 7.56
N LYS A 86 -18.05 35.12 8.41
CA LYS A 86 -16.78 34.63 8.98
C LYS A 86 -16.97 33.39 9.85
N ALA A 87 -18.02 33.35 10.65
CA ALA A 87 -18.35 32.20 11.49
C ALA A 87 -18.70 30.97 10.63
N MET A 88 -19.51 31.17 9.59
CA MET A 88 -19.89 30.10 8.66
C MET A 88 -18.72 29.59 7.80
N ASP A 89 -17.84 30.49 7.32
CA ASP A 89 -16.63 30.09 6.58
C ASP A 89 -15.68 29.26 7.49
N ALA A 90 -15.62 29.57 8.79
CA ALA A 90 -14.87 28.76 9.76
C ALA A 90 -15.53 27.38 9.98
N GLU A 91 -16.86 27.32 10.13
CA GLU A 91 -17.60 26.05 10.24
C GLU A 91 -17.42 25.16 8.99
N VAL A 92 -17.44 25.75 7.78
CA VAL A 92 -17.15 25.01 6.54
C VAL A 92 -15.76 24.42 6.58
N SER A 93 -14.77 25.17 7.06
CA SER A 93 -13.38 24.70 7.15
C SER A 93 -13.25 23.51 8.11
N GLU A 94 -13.92 23.56 9.27
CA GLU A 94 -13.96 22.43 10.21
C GLU A 94 -14.66 21.20 9.62
N ILE A 95 -15.76 21.40 8.90
CA ILE A 95 -16.48 20.31 8.22
C ILE A 95 -15.61 19.69 7.13
N ASP A 96 -14.89 20.51 6.35
CA ASP A 96 -13.96 20.04 5.32
C ASP A 96 -12.84 19.17 5.91
N GLU A 97 -12.26 19.57 7.04
CA GLU A 97 -11.26 18.76 7.74
C GLU A 97 -11.85 17.45 8.27
N LYS A 98 -13.06 17.47 8.83
CA LYS A 98 -13.75 16.25 9.30
C LYS A 98 -14.02 15.29 8.15
N ILE A 99 -14.58 15.78 7.05
CA ILE A 99 -14.82 15.00 5.83
C ILE A 99 -13.52 14.38 5.32
N LYS A 100 -12.45 15.18 5.20
CA LYS A 100 -11.13 14.69 4.77
C LYS A 100 -10.64 13.57 5.68
N ASN A 101 -10.70 13.75 6.99
CA ASN A 101 -10.24 12.77 7.97
C ASN A 101 -11.04 11.45 7.92
N ILE A 102 -12.36 11.52 7.70
CA ILE A 102 -13.21 10.33 7.57
C ILE A 102 -12.91 9.62 6.25
N ILE A 103 -12.87 10.35 5.12
CA ILE A 103 -12.59 9.77 3.80
C ILE A 103 -11.22 9.05 3.76
N LEU A 104 -10.21 9.59 4.44
CA LEU A 104 -8.90 8.93 4.55
C LEU A 104 -8.94 7.62 5.38
N ARG A 105 -10.02 7.34 6.09
CA ARG A 105 -10.25 6.10 6.86
C ARG A 105 -11.19 5.12 6.16
N ILE A 106 -11.77 5.48 5.03
CA ILE A 106 -12.59 4.58 4.22
C ILE A 106 -11.67 3.77 3.29
N PRO A 107 -11.70 2.42 3.32
CA PRO A 107 -10.90 1.57 2.44
C PRO A 107 -11.30 1.76 0.98
N ASN A 108 -10.51 1.18 0.08
CA ASN A 108 -10.88 1.13 -1.32
C ASN A 108 -12.06 0.17 -1.59
N ILE A 109 -12.81 0.46 -2.65
CA ILE A 109 -13.92 -0.37 -3.10
C ILE A 109 -13.34 -1.62 -3.77
N PRO A 110 -13.74 -2.84 -3.36
CA PRO A 110 -13.35 -4.06 -4.07
C PRO A 110 -13.82 -4.06 -5.51
N ASN A 111 -13.00 -4.60 -6.40
CA ASN A 111 -13.43 -4.95 -7.74
C ASN A 111 -14.61 -5.93 -7.67
N GLU A 112 -15.53 -5.84 -8.63
CA GLU A 112 -16.72 -6.70 -8.71
C GLU A 112 -16.40 -8.20 -8.81
N ASN A 113 -15.22 -8.57 -9.32
CA ASN A 113 -14.79 -9.97 -9.46
C ASN A 113 -14.04 -10.49 -8.23
N VAL A 114 -13.94 -9.72 -7.13
CA VAL A 114 -13.38 -10.19 -5.86
C VAL A 114 -14.39 -11.12 -5.18
N PRO A 115 -13.98 -12.34 -4.77
CA PRO A 115 -14.89 -13.27 -4.12
C PRO A 115 -15.36 -12.72 -2.77
N ASP A 116 -16.61 -13.04 -2.42
CA ASP A 116 -17.09 -12.87 -1.05
C ASP A 116 -16.35 -13.83 -0.12
N GLY A 117 -16.09 -13.40 1.11
CA GLY A 117 -15.39 -14.18 2.12
C GLY A 117 -15.08 -13.31 3.34
N ALA A 118 -14.90 -13.95 4.49
CA ALA A 118 -14.68 -13.28 5.77
C ALA A 118 -13.21 -13.25 6.19
N SER A 119 -12.39 -14.19 5.70
CA SER A 119 -10.99 -14.36 6.11
C SER A 119 -10.14 -15.03 5.03
N ASP A 120 -8.84 -15.16 5.29
CA ASP A 120 -7.88 -15.88 4.46
C ASP A 120 -8.30 -17.32 4.09
N ALA A 121 -9.08 -17.98 4.96
CA ALA A 121 -9.64 -19.31 4.70
C ALA A 121 -10.62 -19.36 3.52
N ASP A 122 -11.23 -18.23 3.14
CA ASP A 122 -12.18 -18.11 2.04
C ASP A 122 -11.52 -17.65 0.72
N ASN A 123 -10.20 -17.46 0.72
CA ASN A 123 -9.47 -17.06 -0.48
C ASN A 123 -9.52 -18.14 -1.56
N LEU A 124 -9.62 -17.72 -2.82
CA LEU A 124 -9.79 -18.62 -3.96
C LEU A 124 -8.44 -18.95 -4.59
N GLU A 125 -8.03 -20.22 -4.56
CA GLU A 125 -6.86 -20.66 -5.34
C GLU A 125 -7.17 -20.60 -6.85
N VAL A 126 -6.36 -19.84 -7.59
CA VAL A 126 -6.57 -19.59 -9.03
C VAL A 126 -5.49 -20.24 -9.90
N ARG A 127 -4.28 -20.45 -9.38
CA ARG A 127 -3.16 -21.09 -10.09
C ARG A 127 -2.27 -21.86 -9.11
N ARG A 128 -1.53 -22.85 -9.62
CA ARG A 128 -0.51 -23.60 -8.88
C ARG A 128 0.66 -23.94 -9.80
N TRP A 129 1.86 -23.96 -9.25
CA TRP A 129 3.09 -24.29 -9.98
C TRP A 129 4.03 -25.14 -9.13
N GLY A 130 4.63 -26.16 -9.77
CA GLY A 130 5.51 -27.13 -9.12
C GLY A 130 4.78 -28.15 -8.24
N GLU A 131 5.51 -29.16 -7.79
CA GLU A 131 5.03 -30.10 -6.77
C GLU A 131 5.74 -29.81 -5.43
N PRO A 132 5.03 -29.82 -4.29
CA PRO A 132 5.65 -29.79 -2.97
C PRO A 132 6.82 -30.76 -2.85
N THR A 133 7.98 -30.26 -2.41
CA THR A 133 9.18 -31.08 -2.28
C THR A 133 8.95 -32.25 -1.33
N LYS A 134 9.32 -33.46 -1.77
CA LYS A 134 9.21 -34.71 -1.01
C LYS A 134 10.58 -35.10 -0.49
N PHE A 135 10.66 -35.36 0.81
CA PHE A 135 11.88 -35.80 1.48
C PHE A 135 11.75 -37.25 1.92
N SER A 136 12.85 -38.00 1.85
CA SER A 136 12.97 -39.35 2.46
C SER A 136 13.37 -39.30 3.94
N PHE A 137 13.47 -38.09 4.50
CA PHE A 137 13.82 -37.77 5.88
C PHE A 137 12.90 -36.66 6.39
N GLU A 138 12.85 -36.45 7.70
CA GLU A 138 12.03 -35.38 8.30
C GLU A 138 12.66 -34.01 8.02
N PRO A 139 12.00 -33.11 7.27
CA PRO A 139 12.57 -31.81 6.94
C PRO A 139 12.67 -30.92 8.18
N LYS A 140 13.81 -30.25 8.34
CA LYS A 140 14.01 -29.24 9.38
C LYS A 140 13.45 -27.89 8.95
N ALA A 141 13.08 -27.09 9.94
CA ALA A 141 12.69 -25.71 9.72
C ALA A 141 13.89 -24.81 9.44
N HIS A 142 13.67 -23.73 8.68
CA HIS A 142 14.72 -22.78 8.30
C HIS A 142 15.47 -22.15 9.48
N TRP A 143 14.83 -21.96 10.64
CA TRP A 143 15.51 -21.38 11.81
C TRP A 143 16.50 -22.36 12.45
N ASP A 144 16.20 -23.67 12.45
CA ASP A 144 17.09 -24.70 12.96
C ASP A 144 18.25 -24.93 11.98
N LEU A 145 17.94 -25.05 10.68
CA LEU A 145 18.94 -25.16 9.61
C LEU A 145 19.92 -23.98 9.63
N GLY A 146 19.41 -22.76 9.77
CA GLY A 146 20.26 -21.57 9.75
C GLY A 146 21.19 -21.46 10.96
N VAL A 147 20.76 -21.95 12.14
CA VAL A 147 21.62 -22.04 13.32
C VAL A 147 22.65 -23.16 13.15
N ASP A 148 22.21 -24.35 12.70
CA ASP A 148 23.08 -25.51 12.47
C ASP A 148 24.21 -25.20 11.48
N LEU A 149 23.92 -24.44 10.43
CA LEU A 149 24.89 -23.99 9.42
C LEU A 149 25.66 -22.71 9.83
N ASN A 150 25.40 -22.17 11.02
CA ASN A 150 26.01 -20.95 11.54
C ASN A 150 25.82 -19.72 10.61
N ILE A 151 24.70 -19.67 9.89
CA ILE A 151 24.35 -18.57 8.99
C ILE A 151 23.34 -17.59 9.61
N PHE A 152 22.62 -17.98 10.66
CA PHE A 152 21.74 -17.10 11.45
C PHE A 152 22.21 -16.98 12.90
N ASP A 153 21.98 -15.81 13.49
CA ASP A 153 22.32 -15.52 14.88
C ASP A 153 21.20 -14.71 15.55
N PHE A 154 20.17 -15.43 16.00
CA PHE A 154 19.02 -14.84 16.68
C PHE A 154 19.38 -14.29 18.07
N GLU A 155 20.34 -14.91 18.77
CA GLU A 155 20.77 -14.46 20.09
C GLU A 155 21.49 -13.11 20.02
N ARG A 156 22.41 -12.93 19.08
CA ARG A 156 23.05 -11.61 18.86
C ARG A 156 22.06 -10.58 18.34
N ALA A 157 21.10 -10.95 17.49
CA ALA A 157 20.03 -10.05 17.08
C ALA A 157 19.19 -9.55 18.27
N GLY A 158 18.84 -10.47 19.19
CA GLY A 158 18.16 -10.16 20.44
C GLY A 158 18.94 -9.21 21.35
N LYS A 159 20.28 -9.33 21.39
CA LYS A 159 21.16 -8.43 22.14
C LYS A 159 21.31 -7.04 21.49
N ILE A 160 21.30 -6.96 20.17
CA ILE A 160 21.45 -5.69 19.44
C ILE A 160 20.16 -4.88 19.48
N THR A 161 19.02 -5.53 19.24
CA THR A 161 17.74 -4.83 19.03
C THR A 161 16.60 -5.41 19.88
N GLY A 162 16.41 -6.73 19.85
CA GLY A 162 15.30 -7.40 20.54
C GLY A 162 14.73 -8.56 19.72
N SER A 163 13.53 -9.01 20.09
CA SER A 163 12.83 -10.08 19.35
C SER A 163 12.46 -9.67 17.93
N ARG A 164 12.22 -10.63 17.04
CA ARG A 164 11.83 -10.42 15.62
C ARG A 164 12.89 -9.67 14.78
N PHE A 165 14.15 -9.86 15.14
CA PHE A 165 15.32 -9.50 14.34
C PHE A 165 16.22 -10.72 14.16
N THR A 166 16.99 -10.74 13.07
CA THR A 166 17.93 -11.80 12.75
C THR A 166 19.22 -11.22 12.20
N VAL A 167 20.37 -11.69 12.70
CA VAL A 167 21.67 -11.41 12.11
C VAL A 167 22.03 -12.54 11.15
N TYR A 168 22.24 -12.19 9.88
CA TYR A 168 22.75 -13.08 8.86
C TYR A 168 24.29 -13.08 8.86
N LYS A 169 24.91 -14.24 8.66
CA LYS A 169 26.38 -14.42 8.67
C LYS A 169 26.84 -15.24 7.47
N GLY A 170 28.07 -14.99 7.04
CA GLY A 170 28.76 -15.80 6.03
C GLY A 170 27.91 -16.04 4.78
N LEU A 171 27.70 -17.32 4.45
CA LEU A 171 26.92 -17.72 3.28
C LEU A 171 25.42 -17.37 3.36
N GLY A 172 24.83 -17.22 4.56
CA GLY A 172 23.45 -16.74 4.69
C GLY A 172 23.28 -15.28 4.28
N ALA A 173 24.19 -14.42 4.74
CA ALA A 173 24.22 -13.01 4.30
C ALA A 173 24.48 -12.89 2.80
N ARG A 174 25.31 -13.80 2.25
CA ARG A 174 25.55 -13.88 0.81
C ARG A 174 24.30 -14.33 0.04
N LEU A 175 23.57 -15.32 0.56
CA LEU A 175 22.33 -15.82 -0.05
C LEU A 175 21.28 -14.71 -0.12
N GLU A 176 21.09 -13.95 0.95
CA GLU A 176 20.14 -12.85 0.96
C GLU A 176 20.50 -11.78 -0.10
N ARG A 177 21.78 -11.40 -0.19
CA ARG A 177 22.25 -10.49 -1.25
C ARG A 177 22.12 -11.07 -2.65
N ALA A 178 22.39 -12.36 -2.83
CA ALA A 178 22.26 -13.05 -4.11
C ALA A 178 20.82 -13.04 -4.62
N ILE A 179 19.85 -13.26 -3.73
CA ILE A 179 18.42 -13.21 -4.05
C ILE A 179 18.01 -11.77 -4.45
N ILE A 180 18.46 -10.75 -3.71
CA ILE A 180 18.21 -9.34 -4.06
C ILE A 180 18.68 -9.05 -5.49
N SER A 181 19.95 -9.38 -5.80
CA SER A 181 20.51 -9.17 -7.14
C SER A 181 19.75 -9.93 -8.21
N TYR A 182 19.49 -11.23 -8.01
CA TYR A 182 18.74 -12.04 -8.96
C TYR A 182 17.35 -11.48 -9.26
N PHE A 183 16.63 -11.02 -8.23
CA PHE A 183 15.30 -10.41 -8.42
C PHE A 183 15.38 -9.10 -9.20
N LEU A 184 16.28 -8.19 -8.81
CA LEU A 184 16.48 -6.92 -9.52
C LEU A 184 16.84 -7.17 -10.99
N ASP A 185 17.87 -7.99 -11.25
CA ASP A 185 18.34 -8.29 -12.61
C ASP A 185 17.22 -8.93 -13.45
N THR A 186 16.44 -9.86 -12.88
CA THR A 186 15.31 -10.48 -13.59
C THR A 186 14.23 -9.45 -13.97
N HIS A 187 13.86 -8.56 -13.06
CA HIS A 187 12.80 -7.57 -13.33
C HIS A 187 13.26 -6.47 -14.28
N VAL A 188 14.53 -6.06 -14.20
CA VAL A 188 15.10 -5.07 -15.12
C VAL A 188 15.30 -5.67 -16.52
N GLU A 189 16.02 -6.78 -16.62
CA GLU A 189 16.47 -7.32 -17.91
C GLU A 189 15.37 -8.08 -18.67
N VAL A 190 14.48 -8.76 -17.94
CA VAL A 190 13.45 -9.62 -18.56
C VAL A 190 12.08 -8.95 -18.57
N ALA A 191 11.72 -8.25 -17.50
CA ALA A 191 10.38 -7.67 -17.34
C ALA A 191 10.28 -6.18 -17.69
N GLY A 192 11.41 -5.51 -17.96
CA GLY A 192 11.45 -4.14 -18.48
C GLY A 192 11.19 -3.04 -17.44
N TYR A 193 11.39 -3.33 -16.15
CA TYR A 193 11.26 -2.33 -15.09
C TYR A 193 12.49 -1.42 -15.03
N THR A 194 12.28 -0.16 -14.64
CA THR A 194 13.38 0.75 -14.30
C THR A 194 13.76 0.57 -12.83
N GLU A 195 15.05 0.34 -12.56
CA GLU A 195 15.53 0.22 -11.17
C GLU A 195 15.60 1.58 -10.47
N ILE A 196 15.03 1.65 -9.27
CA ILE A 196 15.00 2.84 -8.41
C ILE A 196 15.59 2.49 -7.04
N LEU A 197 16.45 3.37 -6.52
CA LEU A 197 16.93 3.32 -5.14
C LEU A 197 16.29 4.47 -4.32
N PRO A 198 15.15 4.23 -3.64
CA PRO A 198 14.44 5.28 -2.93
C PRO A 198 14.99 5.55 -1.51
N PRO A 199 14.68 6.71 -0.89
CA PRO A 199 14.90 6.93 0.53
C PRO A 199 14.10 5.95 1.41
N TYR A 200 14.68 5.52 2.53
CA TYR A 200 14.00 4.62 3.49
C TYR A 200 13.26 5.36 4.62
N MET A 201 13.39 6.68 4.66
CA MET A 201 12.61 7.57 5.52
C MET A 201 11.76 8.47 4.64
N VAL A 202 10.48 8.60 4.97
CA VAL A 202 9.50 9.39 4.20
C VAL A 202 8.69 10.30 5.10
N ASN A 203 8.18 11.40 4.54
CA ASN A 203 7.25 12.29 5.22
C ASN A 203 5.83 11.68 5.34
N ARG A 204 5.02 12.29 6.20
CA ARG A 204 3.61 11.92 6.40
C ARG A 204 2.78 11.95 5.12
N ASP A 205 3.03 12.90 4.24
CA ASP A 205 2.29 13.00 2.98
C ASP A 205 2.50 11.76 2.11
N SER A 206 3.72 11.20 2.09
CA SER A 206 4.01 9.98 1.34
C SER A 206 3.25 8.79 1.91
N MET A 207 3.30 8.61 3.23
CA MET A 207 2.56 7.56 3.94
C MET A 207 1.04 7.72 3.81
N THR A 208 0.55 8.96 3.71
CA THR A 208 -0.88 9.25 3.46
C THR A 208 -1.26 8.94 2.02
N GLY A 209 -0.37 9.23 1.07
CA GLY A 209 -0.52 8.98 -0.37
C GLY A 209 -0.82 7.51 -0.69
N THR A 210 -0.03 6.60 -0.11
CA THR A 210 -0.15 5.15 -0.34
C THR A 210 -1.14 4.45 0.59
N GLY A 211 -1.68 5.18 1.59
CA GLY A 211 -2.80 4.73 2.42
C GLY A 211 -2.40 4.05 3.73
N GLN A 212 -1.11 4.06 4.09
CA GLN A 212 -0.64 3.63 5.41
C GLN A 212 -1.20 4.56 6.49
N LEU A 213 -1.19 5.88 6.24
CA LEU A 213 -1.77 6.86 7.16
C LEU A 213 -3.18 7.29 6.73
N PRO A 214 -4.06 7.59 7.71
CA PRO A 214 -3.82 7.59 9.16
C PRO A 214 -4.12 6.25 9.87
N LYS A 215 -4.60 5.23 9.15
CA LYS A 215 -5.12 3.98 9.76
C LYS A 215 -4.03 3.16 10.47
N PHE A 216 -2.84 3.07 9.89
CA PHE A 216 -1.76 2.19 10.34
C PHE A 216 -0.58 2.97 10.94
N GLU A 217 -0.83 4.13 11.55
CA GLU A 217 0.24 4.92 12.17
C GLU A 217 0.94 4.15 13.30
N GLU A 218 0.18 3.37 14.08
CA GLU A 218 0.72 2.54 15.16
C GLU A 218 1.55 1.35 14.65
N ASP A 219 1.38 0.93 13.40
CA ASP A 219 2.16 -0.14 12.78
C ASP A 219 3.44 0.37 12.10
N ALA A 220 3.63 1.69 12.04
CA ALA A 220 4.81 2.33 11.45
C ALA A 220 5.82 2.76 12.51
N PHE A 221 7.12 2.58 12.23
CA PHE A 221 8.17 3.18 13.05
C PHE A 221 8.34 4.66 12.69
N LYS A 222 7.97 5.54 13.62
CA LYS A 222 8.16 6.99 13.52
C LYS A 222 9.53 7.40 14.06
N VAL A 223 10.23 8.26 13.33
CA VAL A 223 11.50 8.87 13.77
C VAL A 223 11.19 9.91 14.84
N THR A 224 11.90 9.86 15.97
CA THR A 224 11.70 10.85 17.04
C THR A 224 12.25 12.21 16.61
N ASN A 225 11.56 13.29 16.99
CA ASN A 225 11.89 14.70 16.68
C ASN A 225 11.64 15.18 15.23
N GLU A 226 11.24 14.29 14.33
CA GLU A 226 10.89 14.63 12.94
C GLU A 226 9.53 14.00 12.59
N ASP A 227 8.77 14.56 11.64
CA ASP A 227 7.55 13.90 11.13
C ASP A 227 7.88 12.94 9.97
N TYR A 228 8.93 12.13 10.18
CA TYR A 228 9.38 11.09 9.26
C TYR A 228 9.06 9.69 9.79
N PHE A 229 8.87 8.77 8.85
CA PHE A 229 8.55 7.38 9.08
C PHE A 229 9.53 6.49 8.34
N LEU A 230 9.95 5.39 8.96
CA LEU A 230 10.64 4.32 8.24
C LEU A 230 9.63 3.60 7.34
N ILE A 231 10.02 3.33 6.10
CA ILE A 231 9.09 2.75 5.11
C ILE A 231 8.76 1.29 5.44
N PRO A 232 7.48 0.88 5.40
CA PRO A 232 7.09 -0.53 5.55
C PRO A 232 7.25 -1.35 4.26
N THR A 233 7.55 -0.67 3.15
CA THR A 233 7.75 -1.22 1.80
C THR A 233 8.26 -0.12 0.85
N ALA A 234 9.03 -0.48 -0.17
CA ALA A 234 9.46 0.45 -1.24
C ALA A 234 8.28 1.00 -2.07
N GLU A 235 7.09 0.38 -2.00
CA GLU A 235 5.84 0.95 -2.56
C GLU A 235 5.66 2.41 -2.11
N VAL A 236 5.87 2.70 -0.83
CA VAL A 236 5.58 4.04 -0.29
C VAL A 236 6.36 5.14 -1.02
N PRO A 237 7.71 5.10 -1.06
CA PRO A 237 8.46 6.13 -1.76
C PRO A 237 8.31 6.03 -3.29
N VAL A 238 8.25 4.83 -3.88
CA VAL A 238 8.19 4.67 -5.34
C VAL A 238 6.87 5.17 -5.92
N THR A 239 5.73 4.86 -5.30
CA THR A 239 4.42 5.41 -5.72
C THR A 239 4.40 6.94 -5.61
N ASN A 240 5.08 7.52 -4.62
CA ASN A 240 5.14 8.97 -4.39
C ASN A 240 6.18 9.70 -5.25
N LEU A 241 6.93 9.03 -6.13
CA LEU A 241 7.86 9.70 -7.06
C LEU A 241 7.16 10.79 -7.87
N TYR A 242 5.90 10.54 -8.26
CA TYR A 242 5.10 11.44 -9.10
C TYR A 242 3.99 12.16 -8.32
N ARG A 243 4.12 12.28 -7.01
CA ARG A 243 3.13 12.98 -6.18
C ARG A 243 2.93 14.41 -6.69
N GLU A 244 1.67 14.81 -6.86
CA GLU A 244 1.23 16.11 -7.37
C GLU A 244 1.61 16.41 -8.84
N GLU A 245 2.02 15.39 -9.60
CA GLU A 245 2.37 15.56 -11.01
C GLU A 245 1.22 15.24 -11.98
N VAL A 246 1.32 15.80 -13.18
CA VAL A 246 0.48 15.45 -14.33
C VAL A 246 1.38 14.87 -15.42
N LEU A 247 1.42 13.54 -15.50
CA LEU A 247 2.25 12.77 -16.40
C LEU A 247 1.77 12.89 -17.87
N PRO A 248 2.69 12.85 -18.86
CA PRO A 248 2.31 12.64 -20.25
C PRO A 248 1.72 11.25 -20.44
N GLY A 249 0.53 11.14 -21.05
CA GLY A 249 -0.10 9.85 -21.31
C GLY A 249 0.74 8.91 -22.19
N SER A 250 1.62 9.47 -23.03
CA SER A 250 2.56 8.70 -23.86
C SER A 250 3.65 7.97 -23.08
N GLU A 251 3.85 8.31 -21.80
CA GLU A 251 4.82 7.62 -20.92
C GLU A 251 4.19 6.42 -20.19
N LEU A 252 2.85 6.28 -20.21
CA LEU A 252 2.16 5.17 -19.57
C LEU A 252 2.11 3.94 -20.49
N PRO A 253 2.26 2.72 -19.92
CA PRO A 253 2.50 2.44 -18.51
C PRO A 253 3.96 2.63 -18.08
N ILE A 254 4.17 3.07 -16.82
CA ILE A 254 5.50 3.22 -16.20
C ILE A 254 5.73 2.07 -15.22
N TYR A 255 6.90 1.44 -15.28
CA TYR A 255 7.28 0.29 -14.46
C TYR A 255 8.56 0.57 -13.66
N HIS A 256 8.48 0.49 -12.32
CA HIS A 256 9.61 0.67 -11.42
C HIS A 256 9.85 -0.56 -10.54
N VAL A 257 11.10 -0.94 -10.37
CA VAL A 257 11.53 -1.96 -9.41
C VAL A 257 12.48 -1.35 -8.39
N ALA A 258 12.31 -1.68 -7.12
CA ALA A 258 13.16 -1.14 -6.06
C ALA A 258 13.43 -2.18 -4.97
N TYR A 259 14.70 -2.32 -4.60
CA TYR A 259 15.07 -2.95 -3.35
C TYR A 259 14.96 -1.95 -2.19
N SER A 260 14.42 -2.38 -1.05
CA SER A 260 14.60 -1.68 0.22
C SER A 260 14.63 -2.61 1.42
N ALA A 261 15.24 -2.13 2.51
CA ALA A 261 14.86 -2.60 3.84
C ALA A 261 13.44 -2.08 4.15
N CYS A 262 12.62 -2.92 4.76
CA CYS A 262 11.23 -2.67 5.12
C CYS A 262 11.07 -2.78 6.64
N PHE A 263 10.34 -1.85 7.24
CA PHE A 263 10.20 -1.74 8.70
C PHE A 263 8.72 -1.76 9.11
N ARG A 264 8.34 -2.71 9.96
CA ARG A 264 6.95 -2.85 10.46
C ARG A 264 6.96 -3.10 11.97
N ALA A 265 6.12 -2.39 12.70
CA ALA A 265 5.99 -2.59 14.13
C ALA A 265 5.31 -3.93 14.47
N GLU A 266 4.60 -4.54 13.51
CA GLU A 266 3.91 -5.82 13.67
C GLU A 266 2.95 -5.80 14.87
N ALA A 267 2.32 -4.64 15.08
CA ALA A 267 1.37 -4.42 16.16
C ALA A 267 0.17 -5.35 15.96
N GLY A 268 -0.17 -6.14 16.98
CA GLY A 268 -1.28 -7.12 16.92
C GLY A 268 -0.89 -8.54 16.49
N SER A 269 0.35 -8.80 16.09
CA SER A 269 0.84 -10.15 15.72
C SER A 269 1.37 -10.97 16.90
N ALA A 270 0.84 -10.76 18.11
CA ALA A 270 1.31 -11.44 19.32
C ALA A 270 1.15 -12.97 19.20
N GLY A 271 2.24 -13.71 19.39
CA GLY A 271 2.22 -15.18 19.40
C GLY A 271 2.23 -15.87 18.02
N ARG A 272 2.01 -15.16 16.91
CA ARG A 272 2.07 -15.73 15.55
C ARG A 272 3.47 -15.61 14.94
N ASP A 273 3.95 -16.67 14.28
CA ASP A 273 5.24 -16.75 13.58
C ASP A 273 6.39 -16.10 14.38
N THR A 274 6.57 -16.54 15.62
CA THR A 274 7.52 -15.92 16.57
C THR A 274 8.96 -16.34 16.35
N ARG A 275 9.21 -17.38 15.52
CA ARG A 275 10.54 -17.92 15.20
C ARG A 275 10.84 -17.78 13.72
N GLY A 276 12.12 -17.65 13.39
CA GLY A 276 12.60 -17.61 12.01
C GLY A 276 12.38 -16.29 11.31
N LEU A 277 12.18 -16.33 10.00
CA LEU A 277 12.27 -15.20 9.08
C LEU A 277 10.92 -14.72 8.51
N ILE A 278 9.83 -15.46 8.74
CA ILE A 278 8.53 -15.18 8.12
C ILE A 278 7.93 -13.84 8.58
N ARG A 279 8.15 -13.48 9.85
CA ARG A 279 7.63 -12.25 10.46
C ARG A 279 8.72 -11.56 11.29
N GLN A 280 9.28 -10.47 10.77
CA GLN A 280 10.35 -9.69 11.37
C GLN A 280 9.97 -8.20 11.38
N HIS A 281 10.53 -7.42 12.32
CA HIS A 281 10.38 -5.97 12.31
C HIS A 281 11.14 -5.32 11.16
N GLN A 282 12.25 -5.92 10.74
CA GLN A 282 13.03 -5.50 9.58
C GLN A 282 13.20 -6.70 8.64
N PHE A 283 12.89 -6.49 7.36
CA PHE A 283 13.11 -7.49 6.31
C PHE A 283 13.44 -6.81 4.98
N ASN A 284 14.07 -7.56 4.09
CA ASN A 284 14.43 -7.09 2.75
C ASN A 284 13.36 -7.49 1.73
N LYS A 285 13.05 -6.59 0.80
CA LYS A 285 12.09 -6.83 -0.27
C LYS A 285 12.51 -6.14 -1.56
N VAL A 286 12.26 -6.81 -2.69
CA VAL A 286 12.25 -6.18 -4.02
C VAL A 286 10.79 -5.92 -4.37
N GLU A 287 10.43 -4.67 -4.58
CA GLU A 287 9.07 -4.23 -4.89
C GLU A 287 8.95 -3.86 -6.37
N LEU A 288 7.83 -4.23 -6.97
CA LEU A 288 7.39 -3.82 -8.29
C LEU A 288 6.27 -2.80 -8.14
N VAL A 289 6.34 -1.68 -8.86
CA VAL A 289 5.31 -0.64 -8.87
C VAL A 289 5.00 -0.27 -10.32
N LYS A 290 3.71 -0.17 -10.63
CA LYS A 290 3.23 0.24 -11.95
C LYS A 290 2.30 1.46 -11.86
N PHE A 291 2.44 2.36 -12.82
CA PHE A 291 1.48 3.43 -13.08
C PHE A 291 0.89 3.19 -14.46
N THR A 292 -0.43 3.10 -14.55
CA THR A 292 -1.10 2.66 -15.77
C THR A 292 -2.26 3.58 -16.11
N ARG A 293 -2.75 3.46 -17.34
CA ARG A 293 -4.08 3.96 -17.67
C ARG A 293 -5.15 3.16 -16.92
N PRO A 294 -6.29 3.77 -16.57
CA PRO A 294 -7.38 3.07 -15.90
C PRO A 294 -7.82 1.78 -16.62
N GLU A 295 -7.99 1.87 -17.93
CA GLU A 295 -8.48 0.80 -18.81
C GLU A 295 -7.53 -0.41 -18.93
N GLU A 296 -6.24 -0.23 -18.63
CA GLU A 296 -5.21 -1.29 -18.73
C GLU A 296 -4.90 -1.94 -17.37
N SER A 297 -5.36 -1.34 -16.27
CA SER A 297 -4.86 -1.68 -14.93
C SER A 297 -5.05 -3.14 -14.52
N TYR A 298 -6.16 -3.80 -14.88
CA TYR A 298 -6.37 -5.20 -14.53
C TYR A 298 -5.55 -6.18 -15.39
N GLU A 299 -5.28 -5.83 -16.66
CA GLU A 299 -4.32 -6.59 -17.47
C GLU A 299 -2.91 -6.46 -16.87
N GLU A 300 -2.55 -5.26 -16.41
CA GLU A 300 -1.27 -5.00 -15.76
C GLU A 300 -1.13 -5.71 -14.41
N LEU A 301 -2.23 -5.97 -13.69
CA LEU A 301 -2.26 -6.78 -12.47
C LEU A 301 -1.89 -8.25 -12.76
N GLU A 302 -2.42 -8.84 -13.84
CA GLU A 302 -2.05 -10.20 -14.24
C GLU A 302 -0.56 -10.25 -14.63
N LYS A 303 -0.07 -9.27 -15.40
CA LYS A 303 1.37 -9.18 -15.75
C LYS A 303 2.24 -9.03 -14.51
N LEU A 304 1.87 -8.15 -13.58
CA LEU A 304 2.58 -7.92 -12.31
C LEU A 304 2.68 -9.19 -11.47
N THR A 305 1.59 -9.95 -11.39
CA THR A 305 1.56 -11.23 -10.67
C THR A 305 2.47 -12.25 -11.35
N ASN A 306 2.41 -12.35 -12.69
CA ASN A 306 3.29 -13.22 -13.46
C ASN A 306 4.77 -12.85 -13.34
N ASP A 307 5.11 -11.56 -13.23
CA ASP A 307 6.49 -11.10 -13.00
C ASP A 307 7.01 -11.58 -11.63
N ALA A 308 6.18 -11.50 -10.58
CA ALA A 308 6.53 -12.06 -9.26
C ALA A 308 6.61 -13.59 -9.26
N GLU A 309 5.74 -14.28 -10.01
CA GLU A 309 5.81 -15.73 -10.22
C GLU A 309 7.11 -16.15 -10.91
N ARG A 310 7.59 -15.39 -11.90
CA ARG A 310 8.77 -15.71 -12.72
C ARG A 310 10.02 -15.97 -11.88
N VAL A 311 10.29 -15.14 -10.87
CA VAL A 311 11.46 -15.31 -10.01
C VAL A 311 11.35 -16.56 -9.12
N LEU A 312 10.15 -16.94 -8.69
CA LEU A 312 9.92 -18.19 -7.94
C LEU A 312 10.08 -19.42 -8.83
N GLN A 313 9.58 -19.36 -10.07
CA GLN A 313 9.74 -20.41 -11.07
C GLN A 313 11.21 -20.63 -11.41
N GLY A 314 11.98 -19.56 -11.63
CA GLY A 314 13.43 -19.63 -11.85
C GLY A 314 14.19 -20.20 -10.65
N LEU A 315 13.71 -19.92 -9.44
CA LEU A 315 14.23 -20.53 -8.21
C LEU A 315 13.80 -21.98 -8.00
N GLY A 316 12.85 -22.52 -8.77
CA GLY A 316 12.35 -23.88 -8.60
C GLY A 316 11.48 -24.10 -7.36
N LEU A 317 10.91 -23.04 -6.77
CA LEU A 317 10.12 -23.11 -5.55
C LEU A 317 8.64 -23.40 -5.86
N PRO A 318 8.03 -24.47 -5.32
CA PRO A 318 6.60 -24.75 -5.52
C PRO A 318 5.74 -23.69 -4.84
N TYR A 319 4.68 -23.23 -5.51
CA TYR A 319 3.78 -22.21 -4.98
C TYR A 319 2.35 -22.36 -5.51
N ARG A 320 1.43 -21.64 -4.87
CA ARG A 320 0.09 -21.38 -5.39
C ARG A 320 -0.20 -19.89 -5.43
N VAL A 321 -1.15 -19.49 -6.29
CA VAL A 321 -1.67 -18.13 -6.37
C VAL A 321 -3.11 -18.15 -5.89
N VAL A 322 -3.42 -17.28 -4.93
CA VAL A 322 -4.76 -17.12 -4.37
C VAL A 322 -5.27 -15.72 -4.65
N LYS A 323 -6.54 -15.61 -5.04
CA LYS A 323 -7.26 -14.34 -5.14
C LYS A 323 -7.89 -14.04 -3.78
N LEU A 324 -7.54 -12.90 -3.19
CA LEU A 324 -8.05 -12.54 -1.88
C LEU A 324 -9.56 -12.24 -1.93
N CYS A 325 -10.28 -12.67 -0.90
CA CYS A 325 -11.69 -12.33 -0.70
C CYS A 325 -11.86 -10.95 -0.06
N LYS A 326 -13.09 -10.42 -0.06
CA LYS A 326 -13.38 -9.07 0.49
C LYS A 326 -12.94 -8.88 1.95
N GLY A 327 -13.07 -9.92 2.78
CA GLY A 327 -12.69 -9.89 4.18
C GLY A 327 -11.18 -9.79 4.41
N ASP A 328 -10.38 -10.32 3.48
CA ASP A 328 -8.92 -10.43 3.60
C ASP A 328 -8.15 -9.37 2.79
N LEU A 329 -8.81 -8.66 1.88
CA LEU A 329 -8.18 -7.58 1.11
C LEU A 329 -7.56 -6.50 2.03
N GLY A 330 -6.35 -6.06 1.70
CA GLY A 330 -5.68 -4.93 2.35
C GLY A 330 -6.37 -3.58 2.08
N PHE A 331 -6.29 -2.62 3.01
CA PHE A 331 -7.09 -1.39 3.04
C PHE A 331 -7.16 -0.58 1.72
N SER A 332 -6.04 -0.41 1.02
CA SER A 332 -5.98 0.37 -0.22
C SER A 332 -6.39 -0.42 -1.47
N SER A 333 -6.42 -1.76 -1.39
CA SER A 333 -6.58 -2.62 -2.57
C SER A 333 -8.02 -2.69 -3.07
N ALA A 334 -8.19 -2.66 -4.40
CA ALA A 334 -9.43 -3.05 -5.08
C ALA A 334 -9.42 -4.54 -5.43
N CYS A 335 -8.28 -5.11 -5.80
CA CYS A 335 -8.13 -6.54 -6.10
C CYS A 335 -6.68 -6.97 -5.84
N THR A 336 -6.49 -8.13 -5.19
CA THR A 336 -5.17 -8.65 -4.84
C THR A 336 -5.06 -10.13 -5.15
N TYR A 337 -3.89 -10.51 -5.67
CA TYR A 337 -3.41 -11.89 -5.69
C TYR A 337 -2.26 -12.04 -4.72
N ASP A 338 -2.33 -13.04 -3.85
CA ASP A 338 -1.18 -13.47 -3.08
C ASP A 338 -0.54 -14.69 -3.73
N ILE A 339 0.78 -14.72 -3.73
CA ILE A 339 1.57 -15.91 -4.06
C ILE A 339 2.03 -16.52 -2.76
N GLU A 340 1.72 -17.78 -2.55
CA GLU A 340 2.07 -18.52 -1.35
C GLU A 340 3.03 -19.66 -1.72
N VAL A 341 4.23 -19.67 -1.12
CA VAL A 341 5.27 -20.67 -1.36
C VAL A 341 5.11 -21.87 -0.42
N TRP A 342 5.42 -23.06 -0.91
CA TRP A 342 5.40 -24.28 -0.09
C TRP A 342 6.51 -24.23 0.97
N MET A 343 6.12 -24.43 2.23
CA MET A 343 7.05 -24.47 3.37
C MET A 343 6.98 -25.85 4.04
N PRO A 344 7.96 -26.75 3.76
CA PRO A 344 8.00 -28.10 4.31
C PRO A 344 7.77 -28.19 5.82
N SER A 345 8.42 -27.35 6.64
CA SER A 345 8.29 -27.45 8.10
C SER A 345 6.93 -26.99 8.62
N TYR A 346 6.20 -26.20 7.83
CA TYR A 346 4.85 -25.76 8.15
C TYR A 346 3.78 -26.69 7.56
N ASN A 347 4.17 -27.56 6.62
CA ASN A 347 3.29 -28.43 5.84
C ASN A 347 2.10 -27.69 5.22
N ARG A 348 2.34 -26.48 4.70
CA ARG A 348 1.36 -25.63 4.03
C ARG A 348 2.06 -24.61 3.13
N TYR A 349 1.26 -23.94 2.32
CA TYR A 349 1.70 -22.73 1.61
C TYR A 349 1.67 -21.52 2.56
N VAL A 350 2.65 -20.64 2.40
CA VAL A 350 2.83 -19.40 3.19
C VAL A 350 3.06 -18.25 2.23
N GLU A 351 2.33 -17.15 2.39
CA GLU A 351 2.47 -15.93 1.59
C GLU A 351 3.96 -15.54 1.42
N ILE A 352 4.38 -15.26 0.20
CA ILE A 352 5.72 -14.74 -0.15
C ILE A 352 5.64 -13.46 -1.01
N SER A 353 4.49 -13.24 -1.65
CA SER A 353 4.19 -12.04 -2.40
C SER A 353 2.71 -11.69 -2.32
N SER A 354 2.43 -10.40 -2.41
CA SER A 354 1.09 -9.84 -2.56
C SER A 354 1.13 -8.80 -3.68
N CYS A 355 0.25 -8.96 -4.67
CA CYS A 355 0.17 -8.16 -5.90
C CYS A 355 -1.21 -7.52 -5.99
N SER A 356 -1.28 -6.19 -5.94
CA SER A 356 -2.53 -5.44 -5.79
C SER A 356 -2.73 -4.40 -6.88
N ASN A 357 -3.98 -4.26 -7.34
CA ASN A 357 -4.45 -3.10 -8.08
C ASN A 357 -5.20 -2.17 -7.13
N PHE A 358 -4.76 -0.91 -7.06
CA PHE A 358 -5.37 0.10 -6.19
C PHE A 358 -6.37 0.99 -6.93
N GLU A 359 -6.57 0.77 -8.23
CA GLU A 359 -7.28 1.70 -9.12
C GLU A 359 -6.73 3.13 -8.91
N ASP A 360 -7.62 4.13 -8.85
CA ASP A 360 -7.25 5.52 -8.60
C ASP A 360 -7.06 5.87 -7.11
N TYR A 361 -7.09 4.89 -6.19
CA TYR A 361 -7.13 5.16 -4.76
C TYR A 361 -5.87 5.88 -4.25
N GLN A 362 -4.68 5.37 -4.57
CA GLN A 362 -3.44 6.05 -4.17
C GLN A 362 -3.22 7.31 -4.99
N ALA A 363 -3.49 7.26 -6.30
CA ALA A 363 -3.41 8.40 -7.20
C ALA A 363 -4.25 9.61 -6.73
N ARG A 364 -5.44 9.39 -6.17
CA ARG A 364 -6.27 10.47 -5.58
C ARG A 364 -5.67 11.08 -4.32
N ARG A 365 -5.02 10.28 -3.47
CA ARG A 365 -4.37 10.75 -2.23
C ARG A 365 -3.09 11.51 -2.54
N ALA A 366 -2.29 11.01 -3.48
CA ALA A 366 -1.03 11.61 -3.92
C ALA A 366 -1.21 12.59 -5.10
N ASN A 367 -2.44 12.85 -5.55
CA ASN A 367 -2.75 13.73 -6.68
C ASN A 367 -1.96 13.44 -7.98
N ILE A 368 -1.80 12.16 -8.33
CA ILE A 368 -1.05 11.69 -9.51
C ILE A 368 -1.99 11.56 -10.69
N LYS A 369 -1.76 12.34 -11.75
CA LYS A 369 -2.65 12.41 -12.91
C LYS A 369 -1.88 12.20 -14.20
N PHE A 370 -2.61 12.03 -15.29
CA PHE A 370 -2.07 12.06 -16.64
C PHE A 370 -2.99 12.84 -17.60
N LYS A 371 -2.44 13.22 -18.75
CA LYS A 371 -3.21 13.74 -19.90
C LYS A 371 -2.53 13.33 -21.21
N ASP A 372 -3.31 13.01 -22.22
CA ASP A 372 -2.78 12.69 -23.55
C ASP A 372 -2.33 13.94 -24.30
N ASN A 373 -3.15 15.00 -24.23
CA ASN A 373 -2.84 16.29 -24.84
C ASN A 373 -2.86 17.43 -23.81
N PRO A 374 -2.13 18.54 -24.04
CA PRO A 374 -2.12 19.69 -23.13
C PRO A 374 -3.49 20.29 -22.81
N LYS A 375 -4.47 20.14 -23.73
CA LYS A 375 -5.84 20.67 -23.61
C LYS A 375 -6.81 19.71 -22.92
N ASP A 376 -6.44 18.45 -22.76
CA ASP A 376 -7.31 17.45 -22.17
C ASP A 376 -7.46 17.68 -20.67
N LYS A 377 -8.62 17.31 -20.13
CA LYS A 377 -8.83 17.33 -18.69
C LYS A 377 -7.97 16.22 -18.06
N PRO A 378 -7.11 16.53 -17.07
CA PRO A 378 -6.32 15.51 -16.39
C PRO A 378 -7.19 14.43 -15.75
N GLN A 379 -6.76 13.19 -15.90
CA GLN A 379 -7.38 12.00 -15.30
C GLN A 379 -6.41 11.38 -14.27
N PHE A 380 -6.92 10.71 -13.25
CA PHE A 380 -6.05 10.00 -12.32
C PHE A 380 -5.51 8.73 -12.99
N VAL A 381 -4.23 8.43 -12.77
CA VAL A 381 -3.66 7.13 -13.15
C VAL A 381 -4.22 6.03 -12.24
N HIS A 382 -4.10 4.79 -12.67
CA HIS A 382 -4.18 3.66 -11.74
C HIS A 382 -2.77 3.30 -11.25
N THR A 383 -2.68 2.88 -10.00
CA THR A 383 -1.43 2.42 -9.38
C THR A 383 -1.53 0.96 -9.00
N LEU A 384 -0.45 0.21 -9.21
CA LEU A 384 -0.34 -1.18 -8.79
C LEU A 384 0.99 -1.41 -8.09
N ASN A 385 1.02 -2.41 -7.21
CA ASN A 385 2.27 -2.92 -6.68
C ASN A 385 2.26 -4.43 -6.53
N GLY A 386 3.44 -5.01 -6.44
CA GLY A 386 3.64 -6.42 -6.19
C GLY A 386 4.96 -6.64 -5.49
N SER A 387 4.98 -7.56 -4.53
CA SER A 387 6.28 -8.02 -4.02
C SER A 387 6.93 -8.87 -5.12
N GLY A 388 8.13 -8.53 -5.57
CA GLY A 388 8.86 -9.26 -6.61
C GLY A 388 10.10 -10.04 -6.17
N VAL A 389 10.26 -10.63 -4.99
CA VAL A 389 9.34 -10.96 -3.89
C VAL A 389 9.99 -10.63 -2.54
N ALA A 390 9.39 -11.02 -1.41
CA ALA A 390 9.99 -10.83 -0.09
C ALA A 390 11.25 -11.71 0.07
N VAL A 391 12.41 -11.08 0.26
CA VAL A 391 13.72 -11.75 0.23
C VAL A 391 13.91 -12.67 1.43
N GLY A 392 13.58 -12.21 2.64
CA GLY A 392 13.73 -13.04 3.85
C GLY A 392 12.87 -14.30 3.82
N ARG A 393 11.64 -14.20 3.30
CA ARG A 393 10.75 -15.37 3.10
C ARG A 393 11.30 -16.30 2.01
N THR A 394 11.93 -15.75 0.97
CA THR A 394 12.61 -16.54 -0.07
C THR A 394 13.80 -17.31 0.50
N VAL A 395 14.60 -16.69 1.37
CA VAL A 395 15.69 -17.39 2.07
C VAL A 395 15.14 -18.58 2.85
N ALA A 396 14.08 -18.37 3.64
CA ALA A 396 13.44 -19.46 4.39
C ALA A 396 12.95 -20.59 3.47
N ALA A 397 12.29 -20.24 2.35
CA ALA A 397 11.80 -21.21 1.38
C ALA A 397 12.94 -22.01 0.72
N ILE A 398 14.05 -21.36 0.37
CA ILE A 398 15.24 -22.05 -0.19
C ILE A 398 15.83 -22.99 0.83
N LEU A 399 16.04 -22.54 2.08
CA LEU A 399 16.59 -23.40 3.13
C LEU A 399 15.72 -24.66 3.34
N GLU A 400 14.40 -24.52 3.36
CA GLU A 400 13.54 -25.69 3.60
C GLU A 400 13.37 -26.59 2.38
N ASN A 401 13.23 -26.03 1.17
CA ASN A 401 12.96 -26.83 -0.04
C ASN A 401 14.23 -27.45 -0.65
N TYR A 402 15.43 -26.92 -0.35
CA TYR A 402 16.70 -27.39 -0.90
C TYR A 402 17.60 -28.09 0.14
N GLN A 403 17.10 -28.35 1.35
CA GLN A 403 17.84 -29.08 2.37
C GLN A 403 18.15 -30.52 1.96
N GLN A 404 19.31 -30.99 2.38
CA GLN A 404 19.77 -32.38 2.23
C GLN A 404 19.75 -33.08 3.60
N GLU A 405 19.81 -34.41 3.59
CA GLU A 405 19.76 -35.22 4.82
C GLU A 405 20.92 -34.88 5.79
N ASP A 406 22.07 -34.49 5.27
CA ASP A 406 23.24 -34.06 6.06
C ASP A 406 23.13 -32.64 6.64
N GLY A 407 22.01 -31.94 6.36
CA GLY A 407 21.75 -30.57 6.77
C GLY A 407 22.37 -29.49 5.87
N SER A 408 23.08 -29.87 4.80
CA SER A 408 23.53 -28.91 3.79
C SER A 408 22.37 -28.43 2.91
N ILE A 409 22.53 -27.27 2.28
CA ILE A 409 21.51 -26.67 1.42
C ILE A 409 22.07 -26.56 0.00
N LEU A 410 21.39 -27.13 -0.97
CA LEU A 410 21.72 -26.91 -2.38
C LEU A 410 21.31 -25.50 -2.81
N ILE A 411 22.17 -24.84 -3.57
CA ILE A 411 21.86 -23.51 -4.12
C ILE A 411 21.10 -23.69 -5.45
N PRO A 412 19.91 -23.07 -5.61
CA PRO A 412 19.21 -23.02 -6.88
C PRO A 412 20.13 -22.56 -8.01
N GLU A 413 20.05 -23.18 -9.18
CA GLU A 413 21.02 -22.97 -10.26
C GLU A 413 21.16 -21.50 -10.67
N VAL A 414 20.04 -20.79 -10.76
CA VAL A 414 19.98 -19.36 -11.08
C VAL A 414 20.72 -18.47 -10.07
N LEU A 415 20.90 -18.93 -8.82
CA LEU A 415 21.63 -18.19 -7.79
C LEU A 415 23.13 -18.51 -7.76
N ARG A 416 23.58 -19.61 -8.38
CA ARG A 416 24.99 -20.03 -8.33
C ARG A 416 25.98 -18.97 -8.85
N PRO A 417 25.69 -18.19 -9.92
CA PRO A 417 26.57 -17.09 -10.36
C PRO A 417 26.80 -16.04 -9.26
N TYR A 418 25.76 -15.70 -8.49
CA TYR A 418 25.82 -14.74 -7.39
C TYR A 418 26.47 -15.35 -6.12
N MET A 419 26.16 -16.62 -5.85
CA MET A 419 26.65 -17.38 -4.69
C MET A 419 28.09 -17.87 -4.83
N ARG A 420 28.61 -18.04 -6.05
CA ARG A 420 29.92 -18.65 -6.36
C ARG A 420 30.20 -19.94 -5.57
N CYS A 421 29.16 -20.67 -5.25
CA CYS A 421 29.20 -22.00 -4.65
C CYS A 421 27.90 -22.74 -5.02
N GLU A 422 27.94 -24.06 -4.97
CA GLU A 422 26.80 -24.91 -5.32
C GLU A 422 25.97 -25.32 -4.11
N LYS A 423 26.54 -25.23 -2.91
CA LYS A 423 25.89 -25.60 -1.66
C LYS A 423 26.37 -24.75 -0.48
N ILE A 424 25.54 -24.68 0.58
CA ILE A 424 25.89 -24.19 1.91
C ILE A 424 26.08 -25.42 2.80
N SER A 425 27.27 -25.57 3.37
CA SER A 425 27.61 -26.61 4.35
C SER A 425 28.46 -26.02 5.47
N LYS A 426 28.63 -26.77 6.57
CA LYS A 426 29.50 -26.39 7.70
C LYS A 426 30.95 -26.17 7.29
#